data_AF-A0A534JRV6-F1
#
_entry.id   AF-A0A534JRV6-F1
#
_cell.length_a   1.000
_cell.length_b   1.000
_cell.length_c   1.000
_cell.angle_alpha   90.00
_cell.angle_beta   90.00
_cell.angle_gamma   90.00
#
_symmetry.space_group_name_H-M   'P 1'
#
loop_
_entity.id
_entity.type
_entity.pdbx_description
1 polymer ?
#
loop_
_entity_poly.entity_id
_entity_poly.type
_entity_poly.pdbx_seq_one_letter_code
_entity_poly.pdbx_strand_id
1 'polypeptide(L)'
;GNPILMLRCRLQKDDAINSFWRRVKDAGLLERILKNLDERIDEDAVLHLRFDKQNAYNGSLALAKNDDVIAVRAKIAAHPAKKSVAVRVAREYLRRL
;
A
#
# COMPACT_ATOMS: atom_id res chain seq x y z
N GLY A 1 15.98 -24.04 -12.82
CA GLY A 1 15.15 -23.00 -12.18
C GLY A 1 14.43 -22.23 -13.27
N ASN A 2 13.16 -21.88 -13.05
CA ASN A 2 12.39 -21.14 -14.05
C ASN A 2 12.88 -19.69 -14.14
N PRO A 3 12.97 -19.08 -15.34
CA PRO A 3 13.30 -17.66 -15.47
C PRO A 3 12.20 -16.81 -14.85
N ILE A 4 12.59 -15.82 -14.03
CA ILE A 4 11.67 -14.91 -13.35
C ILE A 4 11.88 -13.51 -13.90
N LEU A 5 10.81 -12.88 -14.42
CA LEU A 5 10.80 -11.48 -14.82
C LEU A 5 10.31 -10.61 -13.66
N MET A 6 11.10 -9.62 -13.25
CA MET A 6 10.72 -8.67 -12.20
C MET A 6 10.39 -7.30 -12.78
N LEU A 7 9.13 -6.87 -12.61
CA LEU A 7 8.67 -5.54 -12.98
C LEU A 7 8.64 -4.63 -11.76
N ARG A 8 9.13 -3.39 -11.90
CA ARG A 8 9.12 -2.38 -10.84
C ARG A 8 8.62 -1.05 -11.37
N CYS A 9 7.76 -0.40 -10.60
CA CYS A 9 7.29 0.96 -10.85
C CYS A 9 7.49 1.78 -9.58
N ARG A 10 7.85 3.06 -9.73
CA ARG A 10 8.01 4.00 -8.62
C ARG A 10 7.15 5.23 -8.89
N LEU A 11 6.22 5.51 -7.98
CA LEU A 11 5.44 6.74 -7.99
C LEU A 11 6.15 7.78 -7.12
N GLN A 12 6.48 8.94 -7.68
CA GLN A 12 7.14 10.05 -6.96
C GLN A 12 6.37 11.37 -7.03
N LYS A 13 5.49 11.53 -8.02
CA LYS A 13 4.68 12.74 -8.19
C LYS A 13 3.43 12.64 -7.33
N ASP A 14 3.08 13.73 -6.64
CA ASP A 14 1.93 13.78 -5.73
C ASP A 14 0.63 13.38 -6.43
N ASP A 15 0.38 13.86 -7.65
CA ASP A 15 -0.82 13.50 -8.41
C ASP A 15 -0.94 11.99 -8.66
N ALA A 16 0.16 11.31 -8.95
CA ALA A 16 0.17 9.87 -9.17
C ALA A 16 -0.04 9.10 -7.87
N ILE A 17 0.55 9.57 -6.77
CA ILE A 17 0.37 9.00 -5.42
C ILE A 17 -1.08 9.17 -4.97
N ASN A 18 -1.65 10.37 -5.14
CA ASN A 18 -3.03 10.67 -4.80
C ASN A 18 -4.02 9.87 -5.66
N SER A 19 -3.73 9.70 -6.95
CA SER A 19 -4.55 8.86 -7.85
C SER A 19 -4.53 7.39 -7.45
N PHE A 20 -3.37 6.87 -7.01
CA PHE A 20 -3.27 5.52 -6.45
C PHE A 20 -4.17 5.36 -5.21
N TRP A 21 -4.05 6.26 -4.25
CA TRP A 21 -4.85 6.20 -3.03
C TRP A 21 -6.36 6.37 -3.26
N ARG A 22 -6.74 7.21 -4.24
CA ARG A 22 -8.14 7.32 -4.69
C ARG A 22 -8.67 5.99 -5.20
N ARG A 23 -7.92 5.28 -6.04
CA ARG A 23 -8.31 3.92 -6.50
C ARG A 23 -8.45 2.92 -5.36
N VAL A 24 -7.57 2.99 -4.35
CA VAL A 24 -7.67 2.14 -3.15
C VAL A 24 -8.94 2.45 -2.36
N LYS A 25 -9.31 3.73 -2.24
CA LYS A 25 -10.56 4.20 -1.63
C LYS A 25 -11.78 3.70 -2.40
N ASP A 26 -11.81 3.94 -3.71
CA ASP A 26 -12.94 3.58 -4.58
C ASP A 26 -13.19 2.06 -4.59
N ALA A 27 -12.14 1.26 -4.39
CA ALA A 27 -12.23 -0.20 -4.23
C ALA A 27 -12.71 -0.65 -2.84
N GLY A 28 -13.01 0.27 -1.91
CA GLY A 28 -13.51 -0.05 -0.56
C GLY A 28 -12.47 -0.73 0.35
N LEU A 29 -11.18 -0.57 0.07
CA LEU A 29 -10.13 -1.29 0.78
C LEU A 29 -9.59 -0.57 2.03
N LEU A 30 -9.91 0.71 2.21
CA LEU A 30 -9.34 1.52 3.30
C LEU A 30 -9.62 0.92 4.69
N GLU A 31 -10.86 0.52 4.97
CA GLU A 31 -11.21 -0.07 6.27
C GLU A 31 -10.42 -1.35 6.57
N ARG A 32 -10.20 -2.19 5.54
CA ARG A 32 -9.39 -3.41 5.67
C ARG A 32 -7.92 -3.12 5.92
N ILE A 33 -7.40 -2.06 5.30
CA ILE A 33 -6.02 -1.61 5.51
C ILE A 33 -5.87 -1.03 6.93
N LEU A 34 -6.82 -0.18 7.35
CA LEU A 34 -6.83 0.49 8.64
C LEU A 34 -6.92 -0.49 9.82
N LYS A 35 -7.69 -1.58 9.69
CA LYS A 35 -7.89 -2.58 10.76
C LYS A 35 -6.57 -3.15 11.31
N ASN A 36 -5.61 -3.42 10.43
CA ASN A 36 -4.31 -4.02 10.79
C ASN A 36 -3.15 -3.09 10.38
N LEU A 37 -3.35 -1.77 10.42
CA LEU A 37 -2.37 -0.81 9.89
C LEU A 37 -0.99 -0.91 10.58
N ASP A 38 -0.98 -1.16 11.89
CA ASP A 38 0.25 -1.26 12.68
C ASP A 38 1.11 -2.48 12.29
N GLU A 39 0.47 -3.60 11.96
CA GLU A 39 1.14 -4.81 11.46
C GLU A 39 1.68 -4.63 10.04
N ARG A 40 1.07 -3.72 9.27
CA ARG A 40 1.44 -3.45 7.87
C ARG A 40 2.56 -2.42 7.74
N ILE A 41 2.94 -1.74 8.82
CA ILE A 41 4.01 -0.74 8.83
C ILE A 41 5.22 -1.33 9.55
N ASP A 42 6.37 -1.28 8.88
CA ASP A 42 7.64 -1.72 9.47
C ASP A 42 8.33 -0.61 10.29
N GLU A 43 9.45 -0.97 10.91
CA GLU A 43 10.27 -0.04 11.71
C GLU A 43 10.85 1.12 10.87
N ASP A 44 10.99 0.91 9.55
CA ASP A 44 11.47 1.92 8.61
C ASP A 44 10.36 2.86 8.13
N ALA A 45 9.19 2.88 8.77
CA ALA A 45 8.05 3.70 8.35
C ALA A 45 7.60 3.42 6.91
N VAL A 46 7.65 2.16 6.47
CA VAL A 46 7.12 1.70 5.18
C VAL A 46 5.84 0.92 5.41
N LEU A 47 4.76 1.37 4.75
CA LEU A 47 3.51 0.63 4.65
C LEU A 47 3.60 -0.40 3.53
N HIS A 48 3.36 -1.67 3.87
CA HIS A 48 3.36 -2.79 2.95
C HIS A 48 1.93 -3.22 2.61
N LEU A 49 1.61 -3.19 1.33
CA LEU A 49 0.36 -3.68 0.76
C LEU A 49 0.67 -4.75 -0.28
N ARG A 50 -0.21 -5.76 -0.35
CA ARG A 50 -0.13 -6.83 -1.34
C ARG A 50 -1.47 -6.90 -2.04
N PHE A 51 -1.48 -6.70 -3.35
CA PHE A 51 -2.67 -6.77 -4.17
C PHE A 51 -2.69 -8.05 -4.99
N ASP A 52 -3.86 -8.64 -5.17
CA ASP A 52 -4.04 -9.83 -5.98
C ASP A 52 -3.81 -9.47 -7.46
N LYS A 53 -2.88 -10.19 -8.10
CA LYS A 53 -2.45 -9.91 -9.46
C LYS A 53 -3.51 -10.23 -10.50
N GLN A 54 -4.31 -11.28 -10.29
CA GLN A 54 -5.36 -11.69 -11.22
C GLN A 54 -6.51 -10.68 -11.22
N ASN A 55 -6.92 -10.20 -10.04
CA ASN A 55 -7.90 -9.12 -9.92
C ASN A 55 -7.37 -7.83 -10.57
N ALA A 56 -6.11 -7.47 -10.31
CA ALA A 56 -5.50 -6.26 -10.86
C ALA A 56 -5.42 -6.30 -12.40
N TYR A 57 -5.11 -7.47 -12.96
CA TYR A 57 -5.16 -7.70 -14.41
C TYR A 57 -6.55 -7.46 -14.99
N ASN A 58 -7.61 -7.87 -14.27
CA ASN A 58 -9.01 -7.63 -14.63
C ASN A 58 -9.52 -6.23 -14.26
N GLY A 59 -8.62 -5.29 -13.90
CA GLY A 59 -8.99 -3.91 -13.56
C GLY A 59 -9.61 -3.71 -12.17
N SER A 60 -9.64 -4.75 -11.33
CA SER A 60 -10.19 -4.71 -9.98
C SER A 60 -9.09 -4.74 -8.92
N LEU A 61 -9.23 -3.93 -7.87
CA LEU A 61 -8.25 -3.91 -6.79
C LEU A 61 -8.74 -4.72 -5.59
N ALA A 62 -7.96 -5.72 -5.19
CA ALA A 62 -8.25 -6.55 -4.01
C ALA A 62 -6.96 -6.84 -3.24
N LEU A 63 -7.04 -6.89 -1.91
CA LEU A 63 -5.93 -7.36 -1.08
C LEU A 63 -5.72 -8.86 -1.31
N ALA A 64 -4.47 -9.26 -1.49
CA ALA A 64 -4.11 -10.63 -1.79
C ALA A 64 -4.39 -11.59 -0.62
N LYS A 65 -4.73 -12.83 -0.97
CA LYS A 65 -4.82 -13.99 -0.05
C LYS A 65 -3.79 -15.08 -0.37
N ASN A 66 -3.07 -14.92 -1.48
CA ASN A 66 -2.12 -15.84 -2.09
C ASN A 66 -0.73 -15.18 -2.21
N ASP A 67 0.25 -15.93 -2.72
CA ASP A 67 1.64 -15.47 -2.81
C ASP A 67 2.00 -14.78 -4.14
N ASP A 68 1.25 -14.98 -5.23
CA ASP A 68 1.47 -14.24 -6.50
C ASP A 68 0.76 -12.89 -6.48
N VAL A 69 1.51 -11.86 -6.08
CA VAL A 69 0.98 -10.55 -5.72
C VAL A 69 1.71 -9.41 -6.41
N ILE A 70 1.02 -8.28 -6.51
CA ILE A 70 1.66 -6.98 -6.73
C ILE A 70 2.00 -6.40 -5.36
N ALA A 71 3.29 -6.40 -5.02
CA ALA A 71 3.79 -5.82 -3.78
C ALA A 71 3.94 -4.30 -3.91
N VAL A 72 3.29 -3.56 -3.02
CA VAL A 72 3.34 -2.10 -2.95
C VAL A 72 3.97 -1.67 -1.63
N ARG A 73 4.94 -0.78 -1.72
CA ARG A 73 5.61 -0.15 -0.58
C ARG A 73 5.38 1.35 -0.64
N ALA A 74 4.78 1.91 0.41
CA ALA A 74 4.56 3.34 0.56
C ALA A 74 5.40 3.86 1.73
N LYS A 75 6.40 4.69 1.44
CA LYS A 75 7.24 5.32 2.47
C LYS A 75 6.44 6.45 3.13
N ILE A 76 6.35 6.43 4.45
CA ILE A 76 5.64 7.44 5.23
C ILE A 76 6.66 8.46 5.71
N ALA A 77 6.38 9.75 5.46
CA ALA A 77 7.15 10.85 6.02
C ALA A 77 6.78 11.01 7.52
N ALA A 78 7.56 10.37 8.40
CA ALA A 78 7.38 10.41 9.84
C ALA A 78 8.55 11.13 10.51
N HIS A 79 8.25 12.14 11.33
CA HIS A 79 9.25 12.89 12.10
C HIS A 79 8.87 12.91 13.59
N PRO A 80 9.68 12.31 14.50
CA PRO A 80 10.84 11.44 14.22
C PRO A 80 10.46 10.17 13.44
N ALA A 81 11.43 9.54 12.77
CA ALA A 81 11.24 8.31 11.98
C ALA A 81 11.05 7.09 12.89
N LYS A 82 9.92 7.04 13.61
CA LYS A 82 9.51 5.93 14.48
C LYS A 82 8.26 5.28 13.91
N LYS A 83 8.15 3.95 14.02
CA LYS A 83 6.97 3.19 13.61
C LYS A 83 5.67 3.77 14.19
N SER A 84 5.63 4.08 15.48
CA SER A 84 4.43 4.66 16.13
C SER A 84 3.99 5.99 15.52
N VAL A 85 4.94 6.84 15.12
CA VAL A 85 4.67 8.11 14.42
C VAL A 85 4.15 7.82 13.02
N ALA A 86 4.79 6.91 12.30
CA ALA A 86 4.37 6.51 10.95
C ALA A 86 2.95 5.94 10.92
N VAL A 87 2.60 5.07 11.88
CA VAL A 87 1.27 4.48 12.03
C VAL A 87 0.22 5.56 12.29
N ARG A 88 0.52 6.52 13.17
CA ARG A 88 -0.36 7.65 13.43
C ARG A 88 -0.58 8.51 12.17
N VAL A 89 0.51 8.92 11.52
CA VAL A 89 0.46 9.75 10.30
C VAL A 89 -0.30 9.04 9.17
N ALA A 90 -0.01 7.76 8.93
CA ALA A 90 -0.71 6.97 7.92
C ALA A 90 -2.20 6.83 8.26
N ARG A 91 -2.56 6.58 9.52
CA ARG A 91 -3.96 6.48 9.94
C ARG A 91 -4.72 7.78 9.73
N GLU A 92 -4.13 8.91 10.09
CA GLU A 92 -4.72 10.24 9.87
C GLU A 92 -4.89 10.53 8.38
N TYR A 93 -3.87 10.24 7.56
CA TYR A 93 -3.93 10.44 6.12
C TYR A 93 -5.02 9.56 5.47
N LEU A 94 -5.00 8.25 5.73
CA LEU A 94 -5.94 7.30 5.12
C LEU A 94 -7.40 7.54 5.51
N ARG A 95 -7.67 8.09 6.70
CA ARG A 95 -9.02 8.46 7.14
C ARG A 95 -9.55 9.73 6.48
N ARG A 96 -8.68 10.59 5.97
CA ARG A 96 -9.05 11.85 5.30
C ARG A 96 -9.29 11.68 3.80
N LEU A 97 -8.82 10.57 3.22
CA LEU A 97 -8.99 10.26 1.80
C LEU A 97 -10.46 10.13 1.43
#